data_AF-A0A838RMV2-F1
#
_entry.id   AF-A0A838RMV2-F1
#
_cell.length_a   1.000
_cell.length_b   1.000
_cell.length_c   1.000
_cell.angle_alpha   90.00
_cell.angle_beta   90.00
_cell.angle_gamma   90.00
#
_symmetry.space_group_name_H-M   'P 1'
#
loop_
_entity.id
_entity.type
_entity.pdbx_description
1 polymer ?
#
loop_
_entity_poly.entity_id
_entity_poly.type
_entity_poly.pdbx_seq_one_letter_code
_entity_poly.pdbx_strand_id
1 'polypeptide(L)'
;MGNPLETDLLRWPKVELHRHLEGTVRLSTAWYWARQSPALAEITSLEELRSKVQFDGIADFTHFLSKFNTLRELYYDPRAIEQVVRESVADAAAENVRYLELRFSPDHFARQAGYDPYEAAAFILRTGMDEASRQGVVLRFLCTIGRGYDLQTSQEIFDIALALRHEGIVGIDLAGNELLYPAAPFRSLL
;
A
#
# COMPACT_ATOMS: atom_id res chain seq x y z
N MET A 1 1.80 -34.29 1.03
CA MET A 1 3.01 -33.68 1.63
C MET A 1 3.45 -32.59 0.69
N GLY A 2 3.57 -31.34 1.15
CA GLY A 2 3.91 -30.19 0.29
C GLY A 2 5.30 -30.33 -0.34
N ASN A 3 5.58 -29.55 -1.39
CA ASN A 3 6.89 -29.52 -2.03
C ASN A 3 7.96 -29.13 -0.98
N PRO A 4 9.02 -29.92 -0.77
CA PRO A 4 10.06 -29.61 0.22
C PRO A 4 10.67 -28.21 0.04
N LEU A 5 10.81 -27.78 -1.22
CA LEU A 5 11.31 -26.45 -1.57
C LEU A 5 10.39 -25.32 -1.07
N GLU A 6 9.06 -25.50 -1.14
CA GLU A 6 8.10 -24.49 -0.64
C GLU A 6 8.18 -24.33 0.88
N THR A 7 8.37 -25.45 1.59
CA THR A 7 8.52 -25.43 3.06
C THR A 7 9.82 -24.75 3.48
N ASP A 8 10.89 -24.94 2.72
CA ASP A 8 12.17 -24.30 2.98
C ASP A 8 12.16 -22.79 2.68
N LEU A 9 11.50 -22.36 1.59
CA LEU A 9 11.39 -20.94 1.23
C LEU A 9 10.69 -20.10 2.31
N LEU A 10 9.62 -20.63 2.92
CA LEU A 10 8.93 -19.95 4.02
C LEU A 10 9.81 -19.80 5.26
N ARG A 11 10.77 -20.71 5.49
CA ARG A 11 11.65 -20.70 6.67
C ARG A 11 12.91 -19.86 6.50
N TRP A 12 13.23 -19.40 5.29
CA TRP A 12 14.40 -18.56 5.06
C TRP A 12 14.18 -17.13 5.56
N PRO A 13 15.13 -16.50 6.25
CA PRO A 13 15.02 -15.09 6.58
C PRO A 13 15.08 -14.27 5.29
N LYS A 14 14.12 -13.35 5.11
CA LYS A 14 13.98 -12.56 3.88
C LYS A 14 14.02 -11.06 4.14
N VAL A 15 14.37 -10.34 3.09
CA VAL A 15 14.33 -8.88 3.02
C VAL A 15 13.35 -8.53 1.91
N GLU A 16 12.37 -7.69 2.20
CA GLU A 16 11.40 -7.19 1.22
C GLU A 16 11.59 -5.68 1.06
N LEU A 17 11.95 -5.24 -0.14
CA LEU A 17 12.28 -3.83 -0.43
C LEU A 17 11.22 -3.13 -1.29
N HIS A 18 10.23 -3.87 -1.78
CA HIS A 18 9.24 -3.38 -2.74
C HIS A 18 7.86 -3.97 -2.46
N ARG A 19 7.28 -3.57 -1.31
CA ARG A 19 5.89 -3.90 -0.97
C ARG A 19 5.03 -2.64 -0.92
N HIS A 20 4.12 -2.50 -1.88
CA HIS A 20 3.10 -1.44 -1.89
C HIS A 20 1.97 -1.79 -0.91
N LEU A 21 1.75 -0.95 0.10
CA LEU A 21 0.70 -1.16 1.09
C LEU A 21 -0.68 -1.31 0.45
N GLU A 22 -0.97 -0.49 -0.56
CA GLU A 22 -2.20 -0.48 -1.34
C GLU A 22 -2.53 -1.84 -1.96
N GLY A 23 -1.49 -2.62 -2.28
CA GLY A 23 -1.60 -3.95 -2.90
C GLY A 23 -1.66 -5.11 -1.92
N THR A 24 -1.59 -4.85 -0.61
CA THR A 24 -1.48 -5.92 0.43
C THR A 24 -2.81 -6.25 1.12
N VAL A 25 -3.92 -5.71 0.60
CA VAL A 25 -5.24 -5.91 1.20
C VAL A 25 -5.70 -7.36 1.01
N ARG A 26 -5.90 -8.09 2.11
CA ARG A 26 -6.51 -9.41 2.07
C ARG A 26 -7.92 -9.31 1.50
N LEU A 27 -8.32 -10.27 0.65
CA LEU A 27 -9.62 -10.23 0.02
C LEU A 27 -10.79 -10.25 1.03
N SER A 28 -10.65 -10.97 2.14
CA SER A 28 -11.64 -10.97 3.24
C SER A 28 -11.79 -9.59 3.88
N THR A 29 -10.66 -8.88 4.04
CA THR A 29 -10.61 -7.52 4.61
C THR A 29 -11.21 -6.52 3.63
N ALA A 30 -10.84 -6.61 2.34
CA ALA A 30 -11.47 -5.81 1.29
C ALA A 30 -12.98 -6.01 1.26
N TRP A 31 -13.45 -7.26 1.36
CA TRP A 31 -14.89 -7.56 1.39
C TRP A 31 -15.61 -6.98 2.60
N TYR A 32 -15.00 -7.05 3.78
CA TYR A 32 -15.55 -6.46 4.99
C TYR A 32 -15.74 -4.94 4.83
N TRP A 33 -14.72 -4.23 4.35
CA TRP A 33 -14.76 -2.77 4.20
C TRP A 33 -15.61 -2.31 3.00
N ALA A 34 -15.60 -3.06 1.89
CA ALA A 34 -16.42 -2.75 0.73
C ALA A 34 -17.92 -2.71 1.07
N ARG A 35 -18.40 -3.65 1.88
CA ARG A 35 -19.81 -3.71 2.31
C ARG A 35 -20.27 -2.52 3.17
N GLN A 36 -19.33 -1.76 3.70
CA GLN A 36 -19.61 -0.59 4.52
C GLN A 36 -19.35 0.72 3.78
N SER A 37 -18.65 0.66 2.63
CA SER A 37 -18.34 1.81 1.80
C SER A 37 -19.54 2.19 0.93
N PRO A 38 -20.06 3.42 1.04
CA PRO A 38 -21.14 3.89 0.17
C PRO A 38 -20.78 3.86 -1.31
N ALA A 39 -19.49 4.09 -1.64
CA ALA A 39 -19.00 4.10 -3.02
C ALA A 39 -18.97 2.69 -3.66
N LEU A 40 -19.02 1.63 -2.85
CA LEU A 40 -18.99 0.24 -3.30
C LEU A 40 -20.32 -0.49 -3.06
N ALA A 41 -21.42 0.24 -2.81
CA ALA A 41 -22.73 -0.33 -2.51
C ALA A 41 -23.29 -1.25 -3.62
N GLU A 42 -22.89 -1.02 -4.88
CA GLU A 42 -23.28 -1.85 -6.03
C GLU A 42 -22.56 -3.21 -6.07
N ILE A 43 -21.47 -3.39 -5.31
CA ILE A 43 -20.74 -4.67 -5.24
C ILE A 43 -21.48 -5.60 -4.28
N THR A 44 -22.20 -6.57 -4.83
CA THR A 44 -23.15 -7.40 -4.08
C THR A 44 -22.60 -8.76 -3.67
N SER A 45 -21.42 -9.15 -4.19
CA SER A 45 -20.81 -10.45 -3.89
C SER A 45 -19.28 -10.38 -3.74
N LEU A 46 -18.73 -11.35 -3.01
CA LEU A 46 -17.28 -11.51 -2.86
C LEU A 46 -16.59 -11.74 -4.22
N GLU A 47 -17.24 -12.45 -5.14
CA GLU A 47 -16.67 -12.75 -6.45
C GLU A 47 -16.66 -11.52 -7.36
N GLU A 48 -17.72 -10.71 -7.29
CA GLU A 48 -17.73 -9.40 -7.96
C GLU A 48 -16.60 -8.51 -7.43
N LEU A 49 -16.43 -8.42 -6.10
CA LEU A 49 -15.30 -7.67 -5.53
C LEU A 49 -13.96 -8.23 -6.00
N ARG A 50 -13.79 -9.55 -5.97
CA ARG A 50 -12.56 -10.24 -6.41
C ARG A 50 -12.19 -9.80 -7.83
N SER A 51 -13.15 -9.77 -8.76
CA SER A 51 -12.91 -9.33 -10.14
C SER A 51 -12.43 -7.86 -10.23
N LYS A 52 -12.80 -7.01 -9.27
CA LYS A 52 -12.44 -5.59 -9.22
C LYS A 52 -11.10 -5.32 -8.54
N VAL A 53 -10.63 -6.19 -7.64
CA VAL A 53 -9.41 -5.96 -6.84
C VAL A 53 -8.30 -6.97 -7.10
N GLN A 54 -8.59 -8.07 -7.79
CA GLN A 54 -7.62 -9.07 -8.24
C GLN A 54 -7.66 -9.22 -9.76
N PHE A 55 -6.61 -9.82 -10.32
CA PHE A 55 -6.55 -10.26 -11.70
C PHE A 55 -6.34 -11.78 -11.73
N ASP A 56 -6.94 -12.45 -12.70
CA ASP A 56 -7.03 -13.90 -12.81
C ASP A 56 -6.22 -14.46 -14.01
N GLY A 57 -5.21 -13.72 -14.46
CA GLY A 57 -4.37 -14.14 -15.60
C GLY A 57 -3.40 -13.08 -16.07
N ILE A 58 -3.15 -13.05 -17.39
CA ILE A 58 -2.29 -12.05 -18.02
C ILE A 58 -3.05 -10.72 -18.07
N ALA A 59 -2.59 -9.75 -17.28
CA ALA A 59 -3.06 -8.38 -17.33
C ALA A 59 -1.97 -7.48 -17.92
N ASP A 60 -2.35 -6.49 -18.73
CA ASP A 60 -1.46 -5.38 -19.02
C ASP A 60 -1.34 -4.45 -17.80
N PHE A 61 -0.35 -3.58 -17.84
CA PHE A 61 -0.05 -2.69 -16.71
C PHE A 61 -1.20 -1.73 -16.38
N THR A 62 -1.97 -1.29 -17.38
CA THR A 62 -3.11 -0.39 -17.19
C THR A 62 -4.25 -1.11 -16.49
N HIS A 63 -4.54 -2.36 -16.89
CA HIS A 63 -5.55 -3.19 -16.24
C HIS A 63 -5.16 -3.48 -14.78
N PHE A 64 -3.88 -3.77 -14.51
CA PHE A 64 -3.36 -3.91 -13.14
C PHE A 64 -3.60 -2.64 -12.32
N LEU A 65 -3.22 -1.46 -12.84
CA LEU A 65 -3.41 -0.19 -12.13
C LEU A 65 -4.88 0.15 -11.87
N SER A 66 -5.81 -0.32 -12.71
CA SER A 66 -7.23 -0.02 -12.52
C SER A 66 -7.84 -0.64 -11.25
N LYS A 67 -7.24 -1.72 -10.72
CA LYS A 67 -7.69 -2.38 -9.47
C LYS A 67 -7.58 -1.44 -8.26
N PHE A 68 -6.59 -0.55 -8.27
CA PHE A 68 -6.37 0.45 -7.22
C PHE A 68 -7.47 1.53 -7.19
N ASN A 69 -8.28 1.66 -8.24
CA ASN A 69 -9.45 2.53 -8.21
C ASN A 69 -10.55 1.98 -7.28
N THR A 70 -10.68 0.66 -7.16
CA THR A 70 -11.64 0.07 -6.21
C THR A 70 -11.04 0.00 -4.80
N LEU A 71 -9.75 -0.30 -4.67
CA LEU A 71 -9.09 -0.42 -3.37
C LEU A 71 -9.10 0.89 -2.57
N ARG A 72 -8.96 2.05 -3.21
CA ARG A 72 -9.03 3.35 -2.51
C ARG A 72 -10.37 3.62 -1.84
N GLU A 73 -11.46 3.04 -2.35
CA GLU A 73 -12.81 3.22 -1.80
C GLU A 73 -13.02 2.48 -0.46
N LEU A 74 -12.06 1.64 -0.06
CA LEU A 74 -12.10 0.90 1.20
C LEU A 74 -11.76 1.81 2.40
N TYR A 75 -11.01 2.90 2.17
CA TYR A 75 -10.43 3.72 3.23
C TYR A 75 -11.32 4.87 3.70
N TYR A 76 -12.64 4.76 3.52
CA TYR A 76 -13.61 5.78 3.99
C TYR A 76 -13.74 5.81 5.53
N ASP A 77 -13.20 4.80 6.21
CA ASP A 77 -13.06 4.71 7.68
C ASP A 77 -11.58 4.48 8.02
N PRO A 78 -10.95 5.25 8.94
CA PRO A 78 -9.53 5.10 9.26
C PRO A 78 -9.17 3.72 9.82
N ARG A 79 -10.15 2.99 10.39
CA ARG A 79 -9.96 1.62 10.87
C ARG A 79 -9.63 0.65 9.72
N ALA A 80 -10.04 0.94 8.49
CA ALA A 80 -9.64 0.18 7.32
C ALA A 80 -8.14 0.31 7.05
N ILE A 81 -7.61 1.54 7.15
CA ILE A 81 -6.18 1.82 7.02
C ILE A 81 -5.41 1.07 8.11
N GLU A 82 -5.88 1.15 9.36
CA GLU A 82 -5.24 0.47 10.48
C GLU A 82 -5.13 -1.04 10.25
N GLN A 83 -6.25 -1.66 9.87
CA GLN A 83 -6.31 -3.09 9.63
C GLN A 83 -5.38 -3.50 8.49
N VAL A 84 -5.38 -2.79 7.37
CA VAL A 84 -4.53 -3.10 6.21
C VAL A 84 -3.05 -2.96 6.56
N VAL A 85 -2.65 -1.93 7.30
CA VAL A 85 -1.26 -1.77 7.77
C VAL A 85 -0.84 -2.93 8.67
N ARG A 86 -1.66 -3.27 9.67
CA ARG A 86 -1.35 -4.38 10.59
C ARG A 86 -1.26 -5.71 9.86
N GLU A 87 -2.21 -6.00 8.97
CA GLU A 87 -2.22 -7.23 8.19
C GLU A 87 -1.01 -7.33 7.26
N SER A 88 -0.61 -6.24 6.60
CA SER A 88 0.55 -6.21 5.71
C SER A 88 1.86 -6.57 6.42
N VAL A 89 2.06 -6.03 7.62
CA VAL A 89 3.24 -6.32 8.46
C VAL A 89 3.18 -7.73 9.03
N ALA A 90 2.02 -8.18 9.51
CA ALA A 90 1.83 -9.54 10.01
C ALA A 90 2.04 -10.60 8.92
N ASP A 91 1.59 -10.33 7.70
CA ASP A 91 1.79 -11.22 6.55
C ASP A 91 3.27 -11.30 6.17
N ALA A 92 4.00 -10.17 6.18
CA ALA A 92 5.46 -10.18 5.98
C ALA A 92 6.17 -11.03 7.05
N ALA A 93 5.77 -10.88 8.32
CA ALA A 93 6.34 -11.64 9.42
C ALA A 93 6.05 -13.15 9.30
N ALA A 94 4.83 -13.53 8.91
CA ALA A 94 4.42 -14.91 8.65
C ALA A 94 5.19 -15.54 7.49
N GLU A 95 5.56 -14.72 6.51
CA GLU A 95 6.47 -15.08 5.42
C GLU A 95 7.93 -15.09 5.87
N ASN A 96 8.28 -14.86 7.14
CA ASN A 96 9.65 -14.81 7.67
C ASN A 96 10.52 -13.69 7.05
N VAL A 97 9.89 -12.59 6.65
CA VAL A 97 10.57 -11.33 6.36
C VAL A 97 11.10 -10.74 7.67
N ARG A 98 12.38 -10.36 7.67
CA ARG A 98 13.08 -9.78 8.84
C ARG A 98 13.31 -8.29 8.71
N TYR A 99 13.38 -7.81 7.48
CA TYR A 99 13.45 -6.39 7.13
C TYR A 99 12.45 -6.09 6.03
N LEU A 100 11.58 -5.11 6.26
CA LEU A 100 10.55 -4.68 5.34
C LEU A 100 10.68 -3.18 5.08
N GLU A 101 10.79 -2.81 3.81
CA GLU A 101 10.52 -1.45 3.33
C GLU A 101 9.11 -1.42 2.71
N LEU A 102 8.18 -0.88 3.48
CA LEU A 102 6.79 -0.73 3.11
C LEU A 102 6.59 0.64 2.45
N ARG A 103 6.19 0.64 1.18
CA ARG A 103 5.93 1.87 0.43
C ARG A 103 4.44 2.13 0.35
N PHE A 104 4.07 3.41 0.41
CA PHE A 104 2.68 3.84 0.33
C PHE A 104 2.60 5.27 -0.21
N SER A 105 1.51 5.58 -0.91
CA SER A 105 1.13 6.91 -1.37
C SER A 105 0.16 7.50 -0.33
N PRO A 106 0.55 8.54 0.43
CA PRO A 106 -0.32 9.14 1.43
C PRO A 106 -1.68 9.59 0.86
N ASP A 107 -1.68 10.10 -0.37
CA ASP A 107 -2.89 10.55 -1.06
C ASP A 107 -3.86 9.41 -1.38
N HIS A 108 -3.37 8.18 -1.65
CA HIS A 108 -4.21 7.01 -1.90
C HIS A 108 -5.12 6.67 -0.72
N PHE A 109 -4.62 6.83 0.52
CA PHE A 109 -5.34 6.53 1.75
C PHE A 109 -6.14 7.73 2.29
N ALA A 110 -5.97 8.92 1.71
CA ALA A 110 -6.51 10.15 2.25
C ALA A 110 -7.58 10.80 1.38
N ARG A 111 -7.26 11.08 0.11
CA ARG A 111 -8.02 12.04 -0.70
C ARG A 111 -9.46 11.59 -0.98
N GLN A 112 -9.66 10.31 -1.27
CA GLN A 112 -10.98 9.74 -1.56
C GLN A 112 -11.94 9.87 -0.35
N ALA A 113 -11.40 9.76 0.86
CA ALA A 113 -12.15 9.86 2.12
C ALA A 113 -12.19 11.29 2.69
N GLY A 114 -11.54 12.26 2.02
CA GLY A 114 -11.44 13.65 2.48
C GLY A 114 -10.52 13.86 3.67
N TYR A 115 -9.57 12.95 3.92
CA TYR A 115 -8.56 13.13 4.98
C TYR A 115 -7.38 13.98 4.50
N ASP A 116 -6.62 14.48 5.47
CA ASP A 116 -5.32 15.10 5.22
C ASP A 116 -4.27 14.00 4.92
N PRO A 117 -3.56 14.04 3.77
CA PRO A 117 -2.50 13.09 3.46
C PRO A 117 -1.38 13.02 4.52
N TYR A 118 -1.05 14.13 5.18
CA TYR A 118 -0.08 14.14 6.27
C TYR A 118 -0.54 13.28 7.46
N GLU A 119 -1.80 13.47 7.88
CA GLU A 119 -2.38 12.70 8.99
C GLU A 119 -2.51 11.22 8.65
N ALA A 120 -2.89 10.90 7.41
CA ALA A 120 -2.92 9.51 6.93
C ALA A 120 -1.52 8.88 6.96
N ALA A 121 -0.48 9.60 6.51
CA ALA A 121 0.90 9.12 6.57
C ALA A 121 1.35 8.89 8.01
N ALA A 122 1.18 9.88 8.89
CA ALA A 122 1.55 9.75 10.30
C ALA A 122 0.81 8.57 10.98
N PHE A 123 -0.47 8.36 10.64
CA PHE A 123 -1.24 7.23 11.15
C PHE A 123 -0.71 5.88 10.66
N ILE A 124 -0.36 5.77 9.37
CA ILE A 124 0.25 4.56 8.79
C ILE A 124 1.58 4.25 9.46
N LEU A 125 2.46 5.24 9.63
CA LEU A 125 3.77 5.06 10.27
C LEU A 125 3.63 4.54 11.71
N ARG A 126 2.81 5.21 12.53
CA ARG A 126 2.59 4.78 13.93
C ARG A 126 2.03 3.36 14.02
N THR A 127 1.03 3.05 13.20
CA THR A 127 0.39 1.72 13.19
C THR A 127 1.37 0.64 12.74
N GLY A 128 2.13 0.90 11.67
CA GLY A 128 3.10 -0.05 11.14
C GLY A 128 4.24 -0.30 12.12
N MET A 129 4.78 0.74 12.76
CA MET A 129 5.86 0.61 13.74
C MET A 129 5.41 -0.16 14.99
N ASP A 130 4.18 0.07 15.47
CA ASP A 130 3.58 -0.71 16.56
C ASP A 130 3.47 -2.20 16.20
N GLU A 131 2.91 -2.52 15.03
CA GLU A 131 2.79 -3.91 14.59
C GLU A 131 4.15 -4.57 14.35
N ALA A 132 5.09 -3.86 13.73
CA ALA A 132 6.43 -4.38 13.46
C ALA A 132 7.18 -4.75 14.74
N SER A 133 7.02 -3.95 15.80
CA SER A 133 7.55 -4.24 17.13
C SER A 133 6.96 -5.53 17.71
N ARG A 134 5.64 -5.73 17.57
CA ARG A 134 4.94 -6.95 18.03
C ARG A 134 5.37 -8.20 17.27
N GLN A 135 5.61 -8.06 15.96
CA GLN A 135 5.97 -9.17 15.07
C GLN A 135 7.48 -9.45 15.02
N GLY A 136 8.32 -8.56 15.56
CA GLY A 136 9.78 -8.69 15.49
C GLY A 136 10.34 -8.47 14.09
N VAL A 137 9.74 -7.56 13.32
CA VAL A 137 10.18 -7.15 11.96
C VAL A 137 10.84 -5.78 12.05
N VAL A 138 11.97 -5.59 11.37
CA VAL A 138 12.54 -4.25 11.18
C VAL A 138 11.78 -3.58 10.04
N LEU A 139 10.96 -2.57 10.35
CA LEU A 139 10.15 -1.85 9.37
C LEU A 139 10.75 -0.47 9.06
N ARG A 140 10.81 -0.13 7.76
CA ARG A 140 11.07 1.20 7.23
C ARG A 140 10.04 1.54 6.15
N PHE A 141 9.92 2.81 5.83
CA PHE A 141 8.91 3.29 4.92
C PHE A 141 9.47 4.10 3.76
N LEU A 142 8.76 4.08 2.64
CA LEU A 142 8.96 5.01 1.54
C LEU A 142 7.63 5.68 1.18
N CYS A 143 7.64 7.00 1.03
CA CYS A 143 6.48 7.70 0.48
C CYS A 143 6.51 7.61 -1.04
N THR A 144 5.39 7.22 -1.64
CA THR A 144 5.27 7.02 -3.07
C THR A 144 4.63 8.24 -3.71
N ILE A 145 5.36 8.86 -4.64
CA ILE A 145 4.86 9.90 -5.52
C ILE A 145 4.20 9.21 -6.73
N GLY A 146 2.92 9.49 -6.94
CA GLY A 146 2.20 9.01 -8.12
C GLY A 146 2.54 9.85 -9.36
N ARG A 147 3.23 9.24 -10.34
CA ARG A 147 3.70 9.94 -11.55
C ARG A 147 2.60 10.47 -12.48
N GLY A 148 1.35 10.03 -12.26
CA GLY A 148 0.17 10.53 -12.98
C GLY A 148 -0.45 11.78 -12.38
N TYR A 149 0.00 12.22 -11.20
CA TYR A 149 -0.46 13.47 -10.58
C TYR A 149 0.34 14.67 -11.07
N ASP A 150 -0.20 15.87 -10.82
CA ASP A 150 0.53 17.11 -11.05
C ASP A 150 1.75 17.27 -10.12
N LEU A 151 2.67 18.15 -10.50
CA LEU A 151 3.88 18.40 -9.74
C LEU A 151 3.61 19.02 -8.37
N GLN A 152 2.47 19.70 -8.19
CA GLN A 152 2.09 20.28 -6.90
C GLN A 152 1.74 19.19 -5.89
N THR A 153 0.91 18.22 -6.27
CA THR A 153 0.64 17.01 -5.50
C THR A 153 1.92 16.24 -5.21
N SER A 154 2.81 16.17 -6.19
CA SER A 154 4.08 15.46 -6.04
C SER A 154 5.00 16.12 -5.01
N GLN A 155 5.05 17.46 -5.01
CA GLN A 155 5.76 18.25 -3.99
C GLN A 155 5.14 18.06 -2.60
N GLU A 156 3.81 18.05 -2.50
CA GLU A 156 3.10 17.80 -1.23
C GLU A 156 3.52 16.47 -0.60
N ILE A 157 3.53 15.38 -1.37
CA ILE A 157 3.96 14.06 -0.88
C ILE A 157 5.44 14.06 -0.47
N PHE A 158 6.30 14.75 -1.24
CA PHE A 158 7.71 14.90 -0.89
C PHE A 158 7.90 15.65 0.44
N ASP A 159 7.16 16.74 0.64
CA ASP A 159 7.21 17.54 1.86
C ASP A 159 6.73 16.75 3.09
N ILE A 160 5.67 15.94 2.94
CA ILE A 160 5.20 15.01 3.98
C ILE A 160 6.32 14.03 4.36
N ALA A 161 6.99 13.45 3.37
CA ALA A 161 8.07 12.50 3.60
C ALA A 161 9.26 13.14 4.33
N LEU A 162 9.62 14.38 3.98
CA LEU A 162 10.66 15.14 4.68
C LEU A 162 10.26 15.47 6.12
N ALA A 163 9.01 15.87 6.34
CA ALA A 163 8.50 16.18 7.67
C ALA A 163 8.55 14.95 8.60
N LEU A 164 8.17 13.78 8.07
CA LEU A 164 8.08 12.52 8.81
C LEU A 164 9.36 11.64 8.71
N ARG A 165 10.47 12.17 8.17
CA ARG A 165 11.74 11.41 7.97
C ARG A 165 12.29 10.74 9.23
N HIS A 166 12.03 11.31 10.40
CA HIS A 166 12.51 10.76 11.68
C HIS A 166 11.57 9.70 12.28
N GLU A 167 10.42 9.46 11.64
CA GLU A 167 9.43 8.47 12.07
C GLU A 167 9.55 7.13 11.33
N GLY A 168 10.64 6.94 10.56
CA GLY A 168 10.97 5.67 9.90
C GLY A 168 10.92 5.69 8.38
N ILE A 169 10.65 6.85 7.76
CA ILE A 169 10.78 7.05 6.32
C ILE A 169 12.26 7.10 5.94
N VAL A 170 12.68 6.26 4.99
CA VAL A 170 14.07 6.15 4.52
C VAL A 170 14.24 6.48 3.04
N GLY A 171 13.15 6.76 2.33
CA GLY A 171 13.22 7.09 0.92
C GLY A 171 11.89 7.55 0.32
N ILE A 172 11.94 7.80 -0.98
CA ILE A 172 10.81 8.15 -1.84
C ILE A 172 10.72 7.12 -2.96
N ASP A 173 9.52 6.78 -3.37
CA ASP A 173 9.24 5.99 -4.57
C ASP A 173 8.55 6.86 -5.64
N LEU A 174 8.72 6.53 -6.91
CA LEU A 174 7.99 7.14 -8.02
C LEU A 174 7.28 6.03 -8.80
N ALA A 175 5.96 5.94 -8.67
CA ALA A 175 5.16 4.83 -9.19
C ALA A 175 3.96 5.29 -10.02
N GLY A 176 3.38 4.38 -10.79
CA GLY A 176 2.23 4.62 -11.67
C GLY A 176 2.56 4.34 -13.15
N ASN A 177 1.77 4.89 -14.08
CA ASN A 177 1.88 4.57 -15.50
C ASN A 177 3.15 5.16 -16.17
N GLU A 178 4.21 4.35 -16.30
CA GLU A 178 5.50 4.80 -16.84
C GLU A 178 5.48 5.17 -18.31
N LEU A 179 4.61 4.50 -19.09
CA LEU A 179 4.50 4.71 -20.54
C LEU A 179 3.96 6.10 -20.86
N LEU A 180 3.05 6.61 -20.02
CA LEU A 180 2.39 7.90 -20.22
C LEU A 180 3.11 9.05 -19.51
N TYR A 181 3.80 8.78 -18.41
CA TYR A 181 4.36 9.81 -17.53
C TYR A 181 5.86 9.56 -17.28
N PRO A 182 6.77 10.11 -18.09
CA PRO A 182 8.22 9.92 -17.91
C PRO A 182 8.71 10.51 -16.57
N ALA A 183 9.87 10.05 -16.08
CA ALA A 183 10.40 10.49 -14.78
C ALA A 183 11.07 11.89 -14.82
N ALA A 184 11.43 12.39 -16.02
CA ALA A 184 12.15 13.65 -16.20
C ALA A 184 11.54 14.87 -15.47
N PRO A 185 10.20 15.08 -15.45
CA PRO A 185 9.58 16.20 -14.73
C PRO A 185 9.82 16.19 -13.21
N PHE A 186 10.12 15.03 -12.62
CA PHE A 186 10.30 14.87 -11.17
C PHE A 186 11.74 15.09 -10.71
N ARG A 187 12.67 15.40 -11.63
CA ARG A 187 14.10 15.56 -11.33
C ARG A 187 14.41 16.64 -10.29
N SER A 188 13.58 17.69 -10.18
CA SER A 188 13.79 18.73 -9.17
C SER A 188 13.28 18.34 -7.78
N LEU A 189 12.48 17.27 -7.69
CA LEU A 189 11.95 16.73 -6.43
C LEU A 189 12.86 15.64 -5.85
N LEU A 190 13.57 14.90 -6.70
CA LEU A 190 14.43 13.75 -6.33
C LEU A 190 15.92 14.11 -6.36
#